data_AF-A0A2P6TMB4-F1
#
_entry.id   AF-A0A2P6TMB4-F1
#
_cell.length_a   1.000
_cell.length_b   1.000
_cell.length_c   1.000
_cell.angle_alpha   90.00
_cell.angle_beta   90.00
_cell.angle_gamma   90.00
#
_symmetry.space_group_name_H-M   'P 1'
#
loop_
_entity.id
_entity.type
_entity.pdbx_description
1 polymer ?
#
loop_
_entity_poly.entity_id
_entity_poly.type
_entity_poly.pdbx_seq_one_letter_code
_entity_poly.pdbx_strand_id
1 'polypeptide(L)'
;MCLLLALALAVAPQFSADPQAAVAVTEGYLHSWSWVGHAAIGGLGAVINAGVLGSAAANFGLLSAAASIFLADVCLGCGLPTLVYMFKTAGGDLLAGKLDQKEWWAAAAGLAILPLLLPTLQALLGAAGAAGAAVATPLAQLYSVAAADGGYGRILLLLFVIQLACELGDARLERWTFFRHRYSFEVATALLLAAVRLYPQELLAVQIDLVACMAYRLAGFAVLAATSPATTRIIFAALFRVYFWQRGTRMVRVRDPQVARAVLAASDSKGEGLESAIACPAWAPVLSLESIDGQLWRETRDDFDALMRQLPPAAKLQEAATARLDALVASGADIDADAIARWSLASFLSYLFGVKEWKPEYECLVQASWEWRKEIAVRGAADSAVKQAAVRLLTEQLLPGSPLWPIYGERWREPRYYSLLMQPFIISPAINLGDIAVALQLAPPGTAPDAAVRDMHPFPIFERYVDKAILHPDTGEVAVPAGSHCIIFSADLAGSQFPIFGAGPRACPGGPLITGLLPLMQSKLVGCPRFHPQRGHESSGRHNDTNWSGAETAYFVKTVGKLLV
;
A
#
# COMPACT_ATOMS: atom_id res chain seq x y z
N MET A 1 6.76 18.01 -0.41
CA MET A 1 5.54 18.59 -1.00
C MET A 1 4.70 19.33 0.04
N CYS A 2 4.22 18.70 1.12
CA CYS A 2 3.53 19.44 2.21
C CYS A 2 4.40 20.54 2.85
N LEU A 3 5.71 20.29 3.01
CA LEU A 3 6.68 21.30 3.46
C LEU A 3 6.80 22.48 2.46
N LEU A 4 6.70 22.21 1.16
CA LEU A 4 6.75 23.24 0.11
C LEU A 4 5.45 24.04 0.03
N LEU A 5 4.30 23.42 0.28
CA LEU A 5 3.01 24.12 0.40
C LEU A 5 2.98 24.99 1.66
N ALA A 6 3.45 24.47 2.79
CA ALA A 6 3.58 25.23 4.03
C ALA A 6 4.57 26.39 3.87
N LEU A 7 5.72 26.18 3.21
CA LEU A 7 6.65 27.26 2.86
C LEU A 7 6.01 28.27 1.91
N ALA A 8 5.34 27.81 0.85
CA ALA A 8 4.74 28.71 -0.12
C ALA A 8 3.65 29.57 0.51
N LEU A 9 2.77 28.99 1.34
CA LEU A 9 1.73 29.72 2.05
C LEU A 9 2.29 30.63 3.16
N ALA A 10 3.35 30.23 3.85
CA ALA A 10 3.98 31.03 4.90
C ALA A 10 4.88 32.16 4.36
N VAL A 11 5.47 31.99 3.18
CA VAL A 11 6.38 32.96 2.56
C VAL A 11 5.64 33.88 1.59
N ALA A 12 4.52 33.47 1.01
CA ALA A 12 3.77 34.31 0.06
C ALA A 12 3.39 35.70 0.59
N PRO A 13 3.06 35.91 1.88
CA PRO A 13 2.83 37.25 2.42
C PRO A 13 4.03 38.19 2.34
N GLN A 14 5.26 37.65 2.32
CA GLN A 14 6.50 38.43 2.23
C GLN A 14 6.70 39.06 0.85
N PHE A 15 6.00 38.54 -0.17
CA PHE A 15 6.04 39.05 -1.54
C PHE A 15 4.90 40.03 -1.85
N SER A 16 4.05 40.34 -0.86
CA SER A 16 2.98 41.32 -1.00
C SER A 16 3.50 42.76 -0.95
N ALA A 17 2.85 43.66 -1.69
CA ALA A 17 3.00 45.10 -1.55
C ALA A 17 2.59 45.61 -0.15
N ASP A 18 1.70 44.86 0.53
CA ASP A 18 1.32 45.04 1.93
C ASP A 18 1.39 43.67 2.66
N PRO A 19 2.50 43.39 3.36
CA PRO A 19 2.69 42.12 4.06
C PRO A 19 1.69 41.88 5.20
N GLN A 20 1.23 42.93 5.89
CA GLN A 20 0.29 42.77 7.02
C GLN A 20 -1.10 42.41 6.51
N ALA A 21 -1.58 43.10 5.47
CA ALA A 21 -2.83 42.73 4.82
C ALA A 21 -2.76 41.32 4.19
N ALA A 22 -1.61 40.93 3.67
CA ALA A 22 -1.39 39.60 3.10
C ALA A 22 -1.42 38.46 4.13
N VAL A 23 -0.90 38.69 5.35
CA VAL A 23 -1.05 37.73 6.45
C VAL A 23 -2.53 37.53 6.78
N ALA A 24 -3.29 38.62 6.92
CA ALA A 24 -4.72 38.54 7.22
C ALA A 24 -5.52 37.79 6.13
N VAL A 25 -5.21 38.00 4.85
CA VAL A 25 -5.82 37.25 3.73
C VAL A 25 -5.47 35.76 3.81
N THR A 26 -4.22 35.44 4.11
CA THR A 26 -3.75 34.05 4.21
C THR A 26 -4.39 33.32 5.39
N GLU A 27 -4.42 33.94 6.56
CA GLU A 27 -5.08 33.40 7.75
C GLU A 27 -6.58 33.22 7.50
N GLY A 28 -7.23 34.21 6.91
CA GLY A 28 -8.64 34.13 6.52
C GLY A 28 -8.93 32.95 5.60
N TYR A 29 -8.10 32.72 4.59
CA TYR A 29 -8.22 31.59 3.66
C TYR A 29 -8.02 30.23 4.34
N LEU A 30 -7.05 30.13 5.26
CA LEU A 30 -6.82 28.91 6.02
C LEU A 30 -7.97 28.62 7.00
N HIS A 31 -8.49 29.64 7.67
CA HIS A 31 -9.60 29.54 8.61
C HIS A 31 -10.96 29.28 7.94
N SER A 32 -11.16 29.71 6.69
CA SER A 32 -12.42 29.48 5.96
C SER A 32 -12.61 28.03 5.52
N TRP A 33 -11.57 27.19 5.59
CA TRP A 33 -11.54 25.84 5.03
C TRP A 33 -11.77 25.74 3.52
N SER A 34 -11.89 26.87 2.79
CA SER A 34 -12.06 26.89 1.33
C SER A 34 -10.89 26.19 0.61
N TRP A 35 -9.70 26.16 1.21
CA TRP A 35 -8.56 25.42 0.68
C TRP A 35 -8.82 23.91 0.51
N VAL A 36 -9.74 23.32 1.29
CA VAL A 36 -10.15 21.91 1.11
C VAL A 36 -10.92 21.72 -0.19
N GLY A 37 -11.83 22.65 -0.51
CA GLY A 37 -12.57 22.64 -1.77
C GLY A 37 -11.64 22.78 -2.96
N HIS A 38 -10.68 23.71 -2.90
CA HIS A 38 -9.66 23.89 -3.94
C HIS A 38 -8.73 22.68 -4.09
N ALA A 39 -8.34 22.05 -2.97
CA ALA A 39 -7.58 20.80 -3.00
C ALA A 39 -8.40 19.66 -3.64
N ALA A 40 -9.70 19.57 -3.35
CA ALA A 40 -10.59 18.61 -3.98
C ALA A 40 -10.69 18.83 -5.50
N ILE A 41 -10.85 20.09 -5.96
CA ILE A 41 -10.86 20.44 -7.39
C ILE A 41 -9.57 19.96 -8.09
N GLY A 42 -8.41 20.29 -7.51
CA GLY A 42 -7.12 19.83 -8.03
C GLY A 42 -7.01 18.31 -8.06
N GLY A 43 -7.35 17.64 -6.96
CA GLY A 43 -7.29 16.18 -6.85
C GLY A 43 -8.21 15.46 -7.85
N LEU A 44 -9.44 15.95 -8.03
CA LEU A 44 -10.39 15.42 -9.01
C LEU A 44 -9.87 15.54 -10.45
N GLY A 45 -9.24 16.67 -10.79
CA GLY A 45 -8.59 16.84 -12.09
C GLY A 45 -7.52 15.78 -12.38
N ALA A 46 -6.77 15.35 -11.37
CA ALA A 46 -5.75 14.32 -11.54
C ALA A 46 -6.34 12.92 -11.76
N VAL A 47 -7.44 12.60 -11.07
CA VAL A 47 -8.16 11.33 -11.23
C VAL A 47 -8.77 11.23 -12.63
N ILE A 48 -9.35 12.32 -13.13
CA ILE A 48 -9.91 12.41 -14.48
C ILE A 48 -8.80 12.25 -15.53
N ASN A 49 -7.69 13.00 -15.40
CA ASN A 49 -6.59 12.93 -16.37
C ASN A 49 -5.90 11.56 -16.40
N ALA A 50 -5.87 10.85 -15.27
CA ALA A 50 -5.30 9.51 -15.22
C ALA A 50 -6.27 8.41 -15.70
N GLY A 51 -7.51 8.75 -16.07
CA GLY A 51 -8.49 7.79 -16.62
C GLY A 51 -8.92 6.70 -15.64
N VAL A 52 -8.75 6.93 -14.33
CA VAL A 52 -8.84 5.90 -13.27
C VAL A 52 -10.18 5.19 -13.25
N LEU A 53 -11.27 5.89 -13.58
CA LEU A 53 -12.62 5.36 -13.47
C LEU A 53 -13.12 4.65 -14.73
N GLY A 54 -12.35 4.69 -15.84
CA GLY A 54 -12.59 3.92 -17.06
C GLY A 54 -13.93 4.12 -17.76
N SER A 55 -14.79 5.01 -17.27
CA SER A 55 -16.15 5.24 -17.78
C SER A 55 -16.49 6.72 -17.84
N ALA A 56 -17.09 7.12 -18.95
CA ALA A 56 -17.53 8.51 -19.18
C ALA A 56 -18.52 9.00 -18.11
N ALA A 57 -19.39 8.10 -17.60
CA ALA A 57 -20.35 8.44 -16.54
C ALA A 57 -19.66 8.79 -15.22
N ALA A 58 -18.60 8.08 -14.85
CA ALA A 58 -17.88 8.32 -13.62
C ALA A 58 -17.02 9.60 -13.72
N ASN A 59 -16.38 9.84 -14.87
CA ASN A 59 -15.68 11.10 -15.15
C ASN A 59 -16.65 12.29 -15.11
N PHE A 60 -17.84 12.16 -15.70
CA PHE A 60 -18.88 13.18 -15.66
C PHE A 60 -19.37 13.45 -14.23
N GLY A 61 -19.51 12.41 -13.40
CA GLY A 61 -19.84 12.53 -11.99
C GLY A 61 -18.79 13.31 -11.20
N LEU A 62 -17.50 13.03 -11.42
CA LEU A 62 -16.40 13.78 -10.79
C LEU A 62 -16.34 15.24 -11.25
N LEU A 63 -16.53 15.48 -12.56
CA LEU A 63 -16.61 16.84 -13.11
C LEU A 63 -17.78 17.62 -12.52
N SER A 64 -18.92 16.97 -12.34
CA SER A 64 -20.11 17.56 -11.70
C SER A 64 -19.84 17.92 -10.24
N ALA A 65 -19.16 17.03 -9.49
CA ALA A 65 -18.77 17.29 -8.11
C ALA A 65 -17.78 18.46 -8.00
N ALA A 66 -16.77 18.51 -8.86
CA ALA A 66 -15.84 19.64 -8.94
C ALA A 66 -16.56 20.95 -9.26
N ALA A 67 -17.50 20.93 -10.20
CA ALA A 67 -18.33 22.08 -10.56
C ALA A 67 -19.23 22.54 -9.41
N SER A 68 -19.80 21.61 -8.62
CA SER A 68 -20.61 21.94 -7.43
C SER A 68 -19.78 22.57 -6.31
N ILE A 69 -18.59 22.03 -6.03
CA ILE A 69 -17.65 22.62 -5.04
C ILE A 69 -17.27 24.03 -5.48
N PHE A 70 -16.96 24.20 -6.76
CA PHE A 70 -16.66 25.49 -7.35
C PHE A 70 -17.83 26.49 -7.22
N LEU A 71 -19.05 26.06 -7.56
CA LEU A 71 -20.25 26.90 -7.42
C LEU A 71 -20.49 27.31 -5.96
N ALA A 72 -20.24 26.42 -5.00
CA ALA A 72 -20.34 26.74 -3.58
C ALA A 72 -19.31 27.81 -3.18
N ASP A 73 -18.05 27.69 -3.59
CA ASP A 73 -17.00 28.68 -3.29
C ASP A 73 -17.31 30.06 -3.89
N VAL A 74 -17.89 30.07 -5.09
CA VAL A 74 -18.36 31.29 -5.74
C VAL A 74 -19.48 31.95 -4.94
N CYS A 75 -20.40 31.17 -4.36
CA CYS A 75 -21.47 31.67 -3.51
C CYS A 75 -20.97 32.17 -2.13
N LEU A 76 -19.82 31.68 -1.66
CA LEU A 76 -19.19 32.09 -0.40
C LEU A 76 -18.27 33.31 -0.53
N GLY A 77 -18.26 33.98 -1.68
CA GLY A 77 -17.47 35.20 -1.89
C GLY A 77 -16.02 34.98 -2.34
N CYS A 78 -15.61 33.73 -2.58
CA CYS A 78 -14.28 33.40 -3.15
C CYS A 78 -14.25 33.36 -4.68
N GLY A 79 -15.37 33.69 -5.35
CA GLY A 79 -15.59 33.35 -6.76
C GLY A 79 -14.64 33.98 -7.78
N LEU A 80 -14.19 35.22 -7.58
CA LEU A 80 -13.30 35.91 -8.52
C LEU A 80 -11.89 35.27 -8.57
N PRO A 81 -11.20 35.07 -7.42
CA PRO A 81 -9.95 34.30 -7.37
C PRO A 81 -10.06 32.88 -7.95
N THR A 82 -11.14 32.15 -7.67
CA THR A 82 -11.32 30.79 -8.21
C THR A 82 -11.57 30.80 -9.72
N LEU A 83 -12.25 31.83 -10.26
CA LEU A 83 -12.38 32.03 -11.70
C LEU A 83 -11.01 32.25 -12.37
N VAL A 84 -10.09 32.98 -11.75
CA VAL A 84 -8.73 33.15 -12.26
C VAL A 84 -8.04 31.80 -12.50
N TYR A 85 -8.14 30.88 -11.52
CA TYR A 85 -7.62 29.52 -11.65
C TYR A 85 -8.28 28.74 -12.79
N MET A 86 -9.59 28.85 -12.97
CA MET A 86 -10.29 28.13 -14.05
C MET A 86 -9.93 28.67 -15.43
N PHE A 87 -9.92 29.99 -15.61
CA PHE A 87 -9.57 30.62 -16.88
C PHE A 87 -8.12 30.33 -17.27
N LYS A 88 -7.18 30.40 -16.32
CA LYS A 88 -5.78 30.11 -16.62
C LYS A 88 -5.58 28.64 -17.02
N THR A 89 -6.20 27.70 -16.31
CA THR A 89 -6.11 26.26 -16.58
C THR A 89 -6.73 25.91 -17.93
N ALA A 90 -8.02 26.23 -18.12
CA ALA A 90 -8.74 25.89 -19.35
C ALA A 90 -8.14 26.58 -20.59
N GLY A 91 -7.73 27.84 -20.45
CA GLY A 91 -7.11 28.58 -21.56
C GLY A 91 -5.72 28.05 -21.93
N GLY A 92 -4.91 27.68 -20.92
CA GLY A 92 -3.60 27.07 -21.14
C GLY A 92 -3.71 25.73 -21.86
N ASP A 93 -4.60 24.86 -21.39
CA ASP A 93 -4.83 23.53 -21.97
C ASP A 93 -5.37 23.60 -23.41
N LEU A 94 -6.28 24.55 -23.67
CA LEU A 94 -6.84 24.80 -25.01
C LEU A 94 -5.73 25.15 -26.00
N LEU A 95 -4.90 26.13 -25.66
CA LEU A 95 -3.84 26.60 -26.55
C LEU A 95 -2.69 25.60 -26.69
N ALA A 96 -2.44 24.78 -25.68
CA ALA A 96 -1.49 23.68 -25.77
C ALA A 96 -1.99 22.52 -26.65
N GLY A 97 -3.27 22.54 -27.05
CA GLY A 97 -3.88 21.49 -27.87
C GLY A 97 -4.18 20.20 -27.08
N LYS A 98 -4.29 20.28 -25.75
CA LYS A 98 -4.62 19.13 -24.89
C LYS A 98 -6.13 18.88 -24.77
N LEU A 99 -6.97 19.83 -25.19
CA LEU A 99 -8.43 19.69 -25.19
C LEU A 99 -8.95 19.05 -26.50
N ASP A 100 -8.66 17.77 -26.72
CA ASP A 100 -9.25 17.00 -27.85
C ASP A 100 -10.56 16.28 -27.47
N GLN A 101 -10.88 16.18 -26.17
CA GLN A 101 -12.03 15.43 -25.68
C GLN A 101 -13.29 16.32 -25.59
N LYS A 102 -14.41 15.80 -26.12
CA LYS A 102 -15.74 16.45 -26.12
C LYS A 102 -16.20 16.92 -24.72
N GLU A 103 -15.69 16.28 -23.67
CA GLU A 103 -15.97 16.57 -22.26
C GLU A 103 -15.40 17.93 -21.82
N TRP A 104 -14.23 18.33 -22.34
CA TRP A 104 -13.61 19.60 -22.02
C TRP A 104 -14.21 20.78 -22.77
N TRP A 105 -14.76 20.56 -23.96
CA TRP A 105 -15.56 21.57 -24.66
C TRP A 105 -16.85 21.91 -23.89
N ALA A 106 -17.46 20.93 -23.22
CA ALA A 106 -18.59 21.17 -22.33
C ALA A 106 -18.17 21.95 -21.08
N ALA A 107 -17.00 21.66 -20.50
CA ALA A 107 -16.44 22.43 -19.38
C ALA A 107 -16.08 23.87 -19.79
N ALA A 108 -15.46 24.07 -20.96
CA ALA A 108 -15.14 25.38 -21.52
C ALA A 108 -16.40 26.19 -21.87
N ALA A 109 -17.43 25.55 -22.43
CA ALA A 109 -18.73 26.17 -22.66
C ALA A 109 -19.40 26.55 -21.33
N GLY A 110 -19.33 25.66 -20.32
CA GLY A 110 -19.80 25.95 -18.96
C GLY A 110 -19.09 27.15 -18.34
N LEU A 111 -17.76 27.23 -18.46
CA LEU A 111 -16.95 28.36 -17.97
C LEU A 111 -17.20 29.66 -18.72
N ALA A 112 -17.53 29.61 -20.01
CA ALA A 112 -17.92 30.79 -20.79
C ALA A 112 -19.33 31.30 -20.40
N ILE A 113 -20.22 30.38 -20.02
CA ILE A 113 -21.60 30.70 -19.62
C ILE A 113 -21.67 31.15 -18.15
N LEU A 114 -20.78 30.65 -17.30
CA LEU A 114 -20.81 30.88 -15.86
C LEU A 114 -20.73 32.37 -15.46
N PRO A 115 -19.88 33.23 -16.04
CA PRO A 115 -19.91 34.68 -15.77
C PRO A 115 -21.23 35.36 -16.16
N LEU A 116 -21.98 34.79 -17.11
CA LEU A 116 -23.30 35.27 -17.52
C LEU A 116 -24.40 34.80 -16.56
N LEU A 117 -24.24 33.63 -15.94
CA LEU A 117 -25.18 33.06 -14.98
C LEU A 117 -24.92 33.48 -13.53
N LEU A 118 -23.68 33.88 -13.21
CA LEU A 118 -23.24 34.22 -11.87
C LEU A 118 -24.10 35.30 -11.18
N PRO A 119 -24.46 36.42 -11.83
CA PRO A 119 -25.33 37.42 -11.22
C PRO A 119 -26.73 36.88 -10.94
N THR A 120 -27.25 36.04 -11.82
CA THR A 120 -28.56 35.39 -11.69
C THR A 120 -28.57 34.39 -10.54
N LEU A 121 -27.49 33.62 -10.38
CA LEU A 121 -27.30 32.68 -9.26
C LEU A 121 -27.16 33.41 -7.92
N GLN A 122 -26.39 34.49 -7.86
CA GLN A 122 -26.25 35.32 -6.66
C GLN A 122 -27.58 35.97 -6.26
N ALA A 123 -28.37 36.41 -7.24
CA ALA A 123 -29.71 36.95 -7.00
C ALA A 123 -30.71 35.89 -6.52
N LEU A 124 -30.68 34.67 -7.08
CA LEU A 124 -31.56 33.55 -6.70
C LEU A 124 -31.26 33.00 -5.30
N LEU A 125 -29.99 33.02 -4.86
CA LEU A 125 -29.56 32.46 -3.59
C LEU A 125 -29.66 33.44 -2.41
N GLY A 126 -30.29 34.60 -2.59
CA GLY A 126 -30.56 35.53 -1.50
C GLY A 126 -29.33 36.27 -0.97
N ALA A 127 -28.19 36.23 -1.66
CA ALA A 127 -27.01 37.06 -1.38
C ALA A 127 -27.22 38.54 -1.80
N ALA A 128 -28.47 38.99 -1.83
CA ALA A 128 -28.90 40.31 -2.27
C ALA A 128 -28.83 41.32 -1.12
N GLY A 129 -27.61 41.69 -0.74
CA GLY A 129 -27.32 42.99 -0.16
C GLY A 129 -26.82 43.92 -1.25
N ALA A 130 -27.73 44.71 -1.85
CA ALA A 130 -27.49 45.73 -2.88
C ALA A 130 -27.30 45.23 -4.35
N ALA A 131 -28.35 44.64 -4.92
CA ALA A 131 -28.44 44.39 -6.36
C ALA A 131 -29.14 45.57 -7.08
N GLY A 132 -28.35 46.39 -7.78
CA GLY A 132 -28.86 47.41 -8.70
C GLY A 132 -27.95 47.77 -9.88
N ALA A 133 -26.65 47.39 -9.88
CA ALA A 133 -25.73 47.83 -10.93
C ALA A 133 -24.57 46.86 -11.29
N ALA A 134 -24.61 45.59 -10.89
CA ALA A 134 -23.36 44.80 -10.75
C ALA A 134 -23.20 43.53 -11.60
N VAL A 135 -23.77 43.46 -12.82
CA VAL A 135 -23.41 42.38 -13.78
C VAL A 135 -22.09 42.70 -14.50
N ALA A 136 -21.81 43.98 -14.74
CA ALA A 136 -20.57 44.42 -15.40
C ALA A 136 -19.33 44.34 -14.49
N THR A 137 -19.50 44.36 -13.16
CA THR A 137 -18.42 44.56 -12.19
C THR A 137 -17.48 43.35 -12.04
N PRO A 138 -17.95 42.08 -11.96
CA PRO A 138 -17.04 40.94 -11.77
C PRO A 138 -16.19 40.65 -13.02
N LEU A 139 -16.79 40.71 -14.21
CA LEU A 139 -16.04 40.57 -15.47
C LEU A 139 -15.08 41.75 -15.68
N ALA A 140 -15.53 42.98 -15.41
CA ALA A 140 -14.65 44.15 -15.47
C ALA A 140 -13.49 44.04 -14.45
N GLN A 141 -13.73 43.54 -13.23
CA GLN A 141 -12.67 43.29 -12.24
C GLN A 141 -11.74 42.15 -12.68
N LEU A 142 -12.27 41.06 -13.25
CA LEU A 142 -11.45 39.95 -13.73
C LEU A 142 -10.47 40.38 -14.83
N TYR A 143 -10.91 41.27 -15.73
CA TYR A 143 -10.08 41.77 -16.85
C TYR A 143 -9.40 43.12 -16.56
N SER A 144 -9.70 43.77 -15.43
CA SER A 144 -9.05 45.03 -15.05
C SER A 144 -7.59 44.79 -14.69
N VAL A 145 -6.70 45.53 -15.35
CA VAL A 145 -5.26 45.55 -15.08
C VAL A 145 -4.91 46.54 -13.96
N ALA A 146 -5.84 47.43 -13.61
CA ALA A 146 -5.68 48.38 -12.50
C ALA A 146 -5.87 47.65 -11.17
N ALA A 147 -4.75 47.22 -10.58
CA ALA A 147 -4.75 46.49 -9.33
C ALA A 147 -5.20 47.35 -8.11
N ALA A 148 -5.14 48.68 -8.21
CA ALA A 148 -5.65 49.59 -7.18
C ALA A 148 -7.18 49.49 -6.99
N ASP A 149 -7.92 48.98 -7.98
CA ASP A 149 -9.38 48.89 -7.99
C ASP A 149 -9.91 47.46 -7.74
N GLY A 150 -9.07 46.56 -7.24
CA GLY A 150 -9.43 45.15 -7.01
C GLY A 150 -9.45 44.29 -8.29
N GLY A 151 -8.74 44.72 -9.34
CA GLY A 151 -8.63 43.98 -10.60
C GLY A 151 -7.72 42.73 -10.52
N TYR A 152 -8.07 41.68 -11.26
CA TYR A 152 -7.31 40.42 -11.38
C TYR A 152 -6.64 40.24 -12.75
N GLY A 153 -6.82 41.15 -13.70
CA GLY A 153 -6.36 40.97 -15.09
C GLY A 153 -4.84 40.79 -15.18
N ARG A 154 -4.09 41.48 -14.31
CA ARG A 154 -2.64 41.33 -14.19
C ARG A 154 -2.24 39.91 -13.75
N ILE A 155 -2.78 39.43 -12.63
CA ILE A 155 -2.41 38.11 -12.10
C ILE A 155 -2.93 36.97 -12.98
N LEU A 156 -4.11 37.13 -13.60
CA LEU A 156 -4.67 36.19 -14.56
C LEU A 156 -3.73 36.01 -15.76
N LEU A 157 -3.23 37.10 -16.35
CA LEU A 157 -2.30 37.03 -17.46
C LEU A 157 -1.00 36.32 -17.07
N LEU A 158 -0.45 36.62 -15.89
CA LEU A 158 0.79 36.02 -15.41
C LEU A 158 0.64 34.50 -15.17
N LEU A 159 -0.40 34.09 -14.45
CA LEU A 159 -0.69 32.67 -14.20
C LEU A 159 -1.03 31.93 -15.50
N PHE A 160 -1.71 32.57 -16.44
CA PHE A 160 -2.00 32.03 -17.76
C PHE A 160 -0.71 31.79 -18.57
N VAL A 161 0.23 32.73 -18.59
CA VAL A 161 1.51 32.55 -19.30
C VAL A 161 2.31 31.40 -18.67
N ILE A 162 2.33 31.29 -17.34
CA ILE A 162 2.98 30.16 -16.65
C ILE A 162 2.31 28.85 -17.04
N GLN A 163 0.97 28.78 -16.99
CA GLN A 163 0.22 27.59 -17.36
C GLN A 163 0.50 27.21 -18.82
N LEU A 164 0.37 28.15 -19.75
CA LEU A 164 0.62 27.93 -21.17
C LEU A 164 2.03 27.43 -21.44
N ALA A 165 3.04 28.01 -20.78
CA ALA A 165 4.42 27.56 -20.91
C ALA A 165 4.62 26.13 -20.39
N CYS A 166 3.97 25.77 -19.27
CA CYS A 166 4.01 24.42 -18.72
C CYS A 166 3.29 23.41 -19.63
N GLU A 167 2.13 23.79 -20.15
CA GLU A 167 1.31 22.92 -21.01
C GLU A 167 1.91 22.72 -22.39
N LEU A 168 2.49 23.76 -23.00
CA LEU A 168 3.30 23.63 -24.23
C LEU A 168 4.57 22.83 -23.99
N GLY A 169 5.19 22.99 -22.81
CA GLY A 169 6.33 22.19 -22.38
C GLY A 169 6.00 20.69 -22.37
N ASP A 170 4.88 20.33 -21.76
CA ASP A 170 4.37 18.95 -21.78
C ASP A 170 4.03 18.47 -23.18
N ALA A 171 3.25 19.24 -23.94
CA ALA A 171 2.75 18.80 -25.23
C ALA A 171 3.85 18.67 -26.30
N ARG A 172 4.93 19.45 -26.22
CA ARG A 172 5.92 19.58 -27.31
C ARG A 172 7.37 19.38 -26.91
N LEU A 173 7.72 19.47 -25.63
CA LEU A 173 9.11 19.47 -25.14
C LEU A 173 9.39 18.34 -24.13
N GLU A 174 8.56 17.30 -24.11
CA GLU A 174 8.56 16.17 -23.18
C GLU A 174 9.91 15.46 -22.95
N ARG A 175 10.87 15.64 -23.88
CA ARG A 175 12.26 15.14 -23.82
C ARG A 175 13.16 15.91 -22.85
N TRP A 176 12.79 17.11 -22.44
CA TRP A 176 13.58 17.97 -21.54
C TRP A 176 12.96 17.96 -20.14
N THR A 177 13.70 17.44 -19.16
CA THR A 177 13.22 17.25 -17.77
C THR A 177 12.70 18.51 -17.09
N PHE A 178 13.24 19.68 -17.48
CA PHE A 178 12.80 20.99 -16.96
C PHE A 178 11.39 21.37 -17.43
N PHE A 179 11.01 21.02 -18.67
CA PHE A 179 9.74 21.41 -19.29
C PHE A 179 8.60 20.41 -19.06
N ARG A 180 8.86 19.30 -18.36
CA ARG A 180 7.78 18.49 -17.81
C ARG A 180 7.05 19.34 -16.76
N HIS A 181 5.74 19.48 -16.91
CA HIS A 181 4.80 20.24 -16.07
C HIS A 181 4.89 19.91 -14.57
N ARG A 182 5.65 18.86 -14.21
CA ARG A 182 5.97 18.43 -12.85
C ARG A 182 7.06 19.25 -12.14
N TYR A 183 7.83 20.12 -12.80
CA TYR A 183 8.89 20.89 -12.11
C TYR A 183 8.97 22.37 -12.50
N SER A 184 8.60 22.72 -13.74
CA SER A 184 8.61 24.10 -14.22
C SER A 184 7.59 24.99 -13.53
N PHE A 185 6.40 24.46 -13.17
CA PHE A 185 5.30 25.26 -12.64
C PHE A 185 5.63 25.89 -11.28
N GLU A 186 6.09 25.11 -10.28
CA GLU A 186 6.41 25.69 -8.96
C GLU A 186 7.60 26.62 -9.02
N VAL A 187 8.60 26.29 -9.83
CA VAL A 187 9.76 27.15 -10.00
C VAL A 187 9.36 28.44 -10.69
N ALA A 188 8.55 28.39 -11.75
CA ALA A 188 8.05 29.58 -12.44
C ALA A 188 7.13 30.42 -11.55
N THR A 189 6.22 29.79 -10.78
CA THR A 189 5.35 30.48 -9.83
C THR A 189 6.15 31.08 -8.67
N ALA A 190 7.16 30.38 -8.14
CA ALA A 190 8.04 30.93 -7.10
C ALA A 190 8.91 32.08 -7.63
N LEU A 191 9.43 31.98 -8.85
CA LEU A 191 10.16 33.05 -9.51
C LEU A 191 9.25 34.25 -9.80
N LEU A 192 7.98 34.00 -10.17
CA LEU A 192 6.97 35.06 -10.34
C LEU A 192 6.70 35.77 -9.02
N LEU A 193 6.48 35.00 -7.94
CA LEU A 193 6.28 35.53 -6.59
C LEU A 193 7.48 36.38 -6.15
N ALA A 194 8.71 35.97 -6.49
CA ALA A 194 9.91 36.73 -6.20
C ALA A 194 10.08 37.99 -7.08
N ALA A 195 9.60 37.97 -8.32
CA ALA A 195 9.79 39.04 -9.30
C ALA A 195 8.69 40.11 -9.27
N VAL A 196 7.49 39.78 -8.79
CA VAL A 196 6.32 40.67 -8.82
C VAL A 196 5.80 40.90 -7.41
N ARG A 197 5.65 42.16 -7.01
CA ARG A 197 4.92 42.50 -5.78
C ARG A 197 3.44 42.24 -5.98
N LEU A 198 2.89 41.29 -5.23
CA LEU A 198 1.48 40.95 -5.28
C LEU A 198 0.64 41.94 -4.47
N TYR A 199 -0.56 42.25 -4.93
CA TYR A 199 -1.55 42.90 -4.08
C TYR A 199 -2.27 41.86 -3.21
N PRO A 200 -2.80 42.24 -2.03
CA PRO A 200 -3.48 41.31 -1.12
C PRO A 200 -4.60 40.48 -1.78
N GLN A 201 -5.35 41.06 -2.73
CA GLN A 201 -6.39 40.36 -3.48
C GLN A 201 -5.84 39.35 -4.51
N GLU A 202 -4.69 39.63 -5.13
CA GLU A 202 -4.05 38.71 -6.08
C GLU A 202 -3.43 37.50 -5.37
N LEU A 203 -2.97 37.71 -4.13
CA LEU A 203 -2.40 36.66 -3.28
C LEU A 203 -3.35 35.47 -3.12
N LEU A 204 -4.64 35.74 -2.90
CA LEU A 204 -5.64 34.69 -2.75
C LEU A 204 -5.77 33.83 -4.02
N ALA A 205 -5.73 34.45 -5.21
CA ALA A 205 -5.77 33.71 -6.48
C ALA A 205 -4.53 32.80 -6.65
N VAL A 206 -3.35 33.29 -6.25
CA VAL A 206 -2.11 32.49 -6.29
C VAL A 206 -2.14 31.36 -5.26
N GLN A 207 -2.69 31.59 -4.07
CA GLN A 207 -2.83 30.56 -3.02
C GLN A 207 -3.77 29.43 -3.46
N ILE A 208 -4.91 29.78 -4.06
CA ILE A 208 -5.85 28.82 -4.64
C ILE A 208 -5.16 27.96 -5.69
N ASP A 209 -4.42 28.59 -6.60
CA ASP A 209 -3.73 27.88 -7.67
C ASP A 209 -2.64 26.93 -7.14
N LEU A 210 -1.85 27.38 -6.16
CA LEU A 210 -0.84 26.55 -5.51
C LEU A 210 -1.45 25.34 -4.80
N VAL A 211 -2.56 25.54 -4.07
CA VAL A 211 -3.28 24.46 -3.37
C VAL A 211 -3.85 23.45 -4.36
N ALA A 212 -4.54 23.93 -5.40
CA ALA A 212 -5.13 23.06 -6.43
C ALA A 212 -4.05 22.28 -7.20
N CYS A 213 -2.98 22.93 -7.65
CA CYS A 213 -1.86 22.28 -8.35
C CYS A 213 -1.14 21.25 -7.47
N MET A 214 -0.93 21.54 -6.18
CA MET A 214 -0.32 20.60 -5.24
C MET A 214 -1.21 19.38 -5.03
N ALA A 215 -2.52 19.59 -4.83
CA ALA A 215 -3.47 18.52 -4.64
C ALA A 215 -3.60 17.64 -5.89
N TYR A 216 -3.61 18.24 -7.08
CA TYR A 216 -3.54 17.53 -8.36
C TYR A 216 -2.33 16.59 -8.40
N ARG A 217 -1.16 17.05 -7.97
CA ARG A 217 0.07 16.25 -7.98
C ARG A 217 0.07 15.15 -6.93
N LEU A 218 -0.42 15.44 -5.72
CA LEU A 218 -0.58 14.43 -4.67
C LEU A 218 -1.54 13.33 -5.12
N ALA A 219 -2.67 13.70 -5.73
CA ALA A 219 -3.62 12.76 -6.29
C ALA A 219 -3.03 11.98 -7.47
N GLY A 220 -2.36 12.64 -8.41
CA GLY A 220 -1.68 11.96 -9.54
C GLY A 220 -0.58 11.02 -9.09
N PHE A 221 0.18 11.39 -8.05
CA PHE A 221 1.16 10.50 -7.42
C PHE A 221 0.47 9.32 -6.73
N ALA A 222 -0.62 9.54 -6.00
CA ALA A 222 -1.40 8.47 -5.37
C ALA A 222 -1.97 7.50 -6.42
N VAL A 223 -2.45 8.01 -7.56
CA VAL A 223 -2.92 7.19 -8.68
C VAL A 223 -1.78 6.39 -9.29
N LEU A 224 -0.62 7.00 -9.56
CA LEU A 224 0.57 6.28 -10.06
C LEU A 224 1.10 5.26 -9.05
N ALA A 225 1.01 5.56 -7.76
CA ALA A 225 1.36 4.65 -6.67
C ALA A 225 0.43 3.44 -6.60
N ALA A 226 -0.85 3.66 -6.87
CA ALA A 226 -1.88 2.61 -6.88
C ALA A 226 -1.82 1.75 -8.14
N THR A 227 -1.37 2.29 -9.28
CA THR A 227 -1.46 1.63 -10.60
C THR A 227 -0.14 1.05 -11.10
N SER A 228 1.01 1.40 -10.48
CA SER A 228 2.32 0.92 -10.89
C SER A 228 3.01 0.13 -9.79
N PRO A 229 3.19 -1.20 -9.95
CA PRO A 229 3.91 -2.03 -8.97
C PRO A 229 5.33 -1.55 -8.67
N ALA A 230 6.01 -0.94 -9.65
CA ALA A 230 7.34 -0.36 -9.46
C ALA A 230 7.30 0.87 -8.55
N THR A 231 6.31 1.75 -8.76
CA THR A 231 6.10 2.94 -7.91
C THR A 231 5.69 2.55 -6.51
N THR A 232 4.80 1.56 -6.33
CA THR A 232 4.42 1.03 -5.02
C THR A 232 5.65 0.53 -4.26
N ARG A 233 6.57 -0.19 -4.92
CA ARG A 233 7.83 -0.67 -4.31
C ARG A 233 8.76 0.48 -3.88
N ILE A 234 8.88 1.52 -4.69
CA ILE A 234 9.71 2.71 -4.37
C ILE A 234 9.13 3.43 -3.16
N ILE A 235 7.81 3.63 -3.15
CA ILE A 235 7.11 4.26 -2.02
C ILE A 235 7.30 3.42 -0.77
N PHE A 236 7.06 2.11 -0.84
CA PHE A 236 7.27 1.20 0.28
C PHE A 236 8.69 1.34 0.84
N ALA A 237 9.71 1.27 -0.02
CA ALA A 237 11.10 1.44 0.40
C ALA A 237 11.38 2.82 1.04
N ALA A 238 10.78 3.89 0.52
CA ALA A 238 10.89 5.23 1.10
C ALA A 238 10.19 5.31 2.46
N LEU A 239 8.99 4.76 2.59
CA LEU A 239 8.23 4.72 3.84
C LEU A 239 8.98 3.93 4.93
N PHE A 240 9.60 2.80 4.61
CA PHE A 240 10.44 2.08 5.59
C PHE A 240 11.64 2.88 6.03
N ARG A 241 12.31 3.56 5.10
CA ARG A 241 13.44 4.41 5.47
C ARG A 241 13.00 5.52 6.41
N VAL A 242 11.84 6.14 6.17
CA VAL A 242 11.28 7.16 7.07
C VAL A 242 10.91 6.54 8.42
N TYR A 243 10.22 5.40 8.43
CA TYR A 243 9.82 4.69 9.65
C TYR A 243 11.01 4.37 10.55
N PHE A 244 12.05 3.73 10.00
CA PHE A 244 13.25 3.39 10.76
C PHE A 244 14.04 4.63 11.18
N TRP A 245 14.10 5.65 10.31
CA TRP A 245 14.74 6.92 10.65
C TRP A 245 14.06 7.63 11.83
N GLN A 246 12.72 7.67 11.87
CA GLN A 246 11.95 8.23 12.98
C GLN A 246 12.22 7.50 14.31
N ARG A 247 12.56 6.21 14.26
CA ARG A 247 12.92 5.41 15.44
C ARG A 247 14.41 5.44 15.79
N GLY A 248 15.21 6.22 15.07
CA GLY A 248 16.65 6.31 15.29
C GLY A 248 17.42 5.04 14.89
N THR A 249 16.80 4.14 14.12
CA THR A 249 17.39 2.86 13.72
C THR A 249 17.81 2.91 12.26
N ARG A 250 18.98 2.36 11.93
CA ARG A 250 19.45 2.29 10.54
C ARG A 250 18.86 1.08 9.84
N MET A 251 18.09 1.29 8.78
CA MET A 251 17.66 0.20 7.90
C MET A 251 18.77 -0.20 6.93
N VAL A 252 19.07 -1.50 6.85
CA VAL A 252 20.03 -2.08 5.89
C VAL A 252 19.34 -3.16 5.07
N ARG A 253 19.30 -3.00 3.74
CA ARG A 253 18.86 -4.07 2.83
C ARG A 253 20.05 -4.99 2.54
N VAL A 254 19.93 -6.25 2.92
CA VAL A 254 20.97 -7.26 2.71
C VAL A 254 20.63 -8.08 1.47
N ARG A 255 21.55 -8.10 0.51
CA ARG A 255 21.38 -8.80 -0.78
C ARG A 255 22.38 -9.93 -0.99
N ASP A 256 23.51 -9.90 -0.28
CA ASP A 256 24.49 -10.96 -0.35
C ASP A 256 24.00 -12.18 0.46
N PRO A 257 23.98 -13.40 -0.12
CA PRO A 257 23.45 -14.58 0.56
C PRO A 257 24.28 -15.03 1.75
N GLN A 258 25.60 -14.83 1.75
CA GLN A 258 26.45 -15.16 2.88
C GLN A 258 26.25 -14.17 4.02
N VAL A 259 26.18 -12.87 3.72
CA VAL A 259 25.86 -11.82 4.70
C VAL A 259 24.45 -12.03 5.26
N ALA A 260 23.47 -12.38 4.43
CA ALA A 260 22.11 -12.69 4.88
C ALA A 260 22.10 -13.86 5.87
N ARG A 261 22.84 -14.94 5.56
CA ARG A 261 23.01 -16.07 6.48
C ARG A 261 23.68 -15.65 7.79
N ALA A 262 24.72 -14.82 7.73
CA ALA A 262 25.42 -14.32 8.91
C ALA A 262 24.51 -13.44 9.79
N VAL A 263 23.71 -12.56 9.19
CA VAL A 263 22.69 -11.74 9.87
C VAL A 263 21.68 -12.61 10.60
N LEU A 264 21.12 -13.63 9.92
CA LEU A 264 20.15 -14.54 10.53
C LEU A 264 20.76 -15.40 11.65
N ALA A 265 22.04 -15.77 11.51
CA ALA A 265 22.77 -16.54 12.52
C ALA A 265 23.11 -15.73 13.77
N ALA A 266 23.35 -14.42 13.62
CA ALA A 266 23.87 -13.58 14.69
C ALA A 266 22.80 -13.08 15.68
N SER A 267 21.51 -13.09 15.30
CA SER A 267 20.45 -12.49 16.11
C SER A 267 19.18 -13.32 16.14
N ASP A 268 18.62 -13.46 17.34
CA ASP A 268 17.28 -13.96 17.61
C ASP A 268 16.25 -12.82 17.72
N SER A 269 16.62 -11.55 17.53
CA SER A 269 15.71 -10.42 17.60
C SER A 269 15.24 -9.98 16.22
N LYS A 270 13.92 -9.75 16.09
CA LYS A 270 13.31 -9.11 14.92
C LYS A 270 13.29 -7.58 15.05
N GLY A 271 13.39 -7.06 16.28
CA GLY A 271 13.38 -5.64 16.57
C GLY A 271 12.02 -5.00 16.36
N GLU A 272 11.96 -3.68 16.49
CA GLU A 272 10.74 -2.89 16.29
C GLU A 272 10.55 -2.53 14.81
N GLY A 273 10.21 -3.55 14.02
CA GLY A 273 10.06 -3.43 12.57
C GLY A 273 8.69 -3.87 12.05
N LEU A 274 8.68 -4.30 10.80
CA LEU A 274 7.52 -4.81 10.06
C LEU A 274 6.78 -5.91 10.81
N GLU A 275 7.53 -6.82 11.40
CA GLU A 275 6.99 -7.98 12.09
C GLU A 275 6.20 -7.55 13.33
N SER A 276 6.75 -6.63 14.12
CA SER A 276 6.09 -6.12 15.31
C SER A 276 4.83 -5.31 14.98
N ALA A 277 4.87 -4.51 13.92
CA ALA A 277 3.86 -3.51 13.64
C ALA A 277 2.74 -3.98 12.70
N ILE A 278 3.02 -4.96 11.83
CA ILE A 278 2.07 -5.48 10.84
C ILE A 278 1.81 -6.97 11.05
N ALA A 279 2.87 -7.80 11.00
CA ALA A 279 2.69 -9.25 10.96
C ALA A 279 2.12 -9.80 12.28
N CYS A 280 2.68 -9.40 13.42
CA CYS A 280 2.27 -9.88 14.73
C CYS A 280 0.79 -9.58 15.04
N PRO A 281 0.26 -8.36 14.79
CA PRO A 281 -1.18 -8.10 14.90
C PRO A 281 -2.04 -8.94 13.95
N ALA A 282 -1.61 -9.16 12.71
CA ALA A 282 -2.36 -9.91 11.69
C ALA A 282 -2.59 -11.39 12.06
N TRP A 283 -1.74 -11.94 12.94
CA TRP A 283 -1.87 -13.32 13.42
C TRP A 283 -2.98 -13.51 14.46
N ALA A 284 -3.45 -12.44 15.09
CA ALA A 284 -4.48 -12.52 16.13
C ALA A 284 -5.70 -13.36 15.66
N PRO A 285 -6.28 -14.20 16.54
CA PRO A 285 -5.94 -14.36 17.97
C PRO A 285 -4.71 -15.26 18.24
N VAL A 286 -4.10 -15.84 17.21
CA VAL A 286 -2.92 -16.72 17.34
C VAL A 286 -1.65 -15.90 17.55
N LEU A 287 -0.74 -16.41 18.39
CA LEU A 287 0.62 -15.91 18.52
C LEU A 287 1.50 -16.63 17.50
N SER A 288 2.06 -15.91 16.53
CA SER A 288 2.97 -16.53 15.58
C SER A 288 4.37 -16.69 16.16
N LEU A 289 4.85 -17.93 16.29
CA LEU A 289 6.23 -18.21 16.70
C LEU A 289 7.25 -17.56 15.74
N GLU A 290 6.85 -17.31 14.50
CA GLU A 290 7.65 -16.56 13.55
C GLU A 290 7.68 -15.08 13.91
N SER A 291 6.55 -14.44 14.24
CA SER A 291 6.45 -12.97 14.39
C SER A 291 6.67 -12.44 15.80
N ILE A 292 6.34 -13.18 16.86
CA ILE A 292 6.58 -12.74 18.25
C ILE A 292 8.08 -12.59 18.51
N ASP A 293 8.46 -11.69 19.44
CA ASP A 293 9.87 -11.38 19.72
C ASP A 293 10.21 -11.38 21.22
N GLY A 294 11.50 -11.29 21.55
CA GLY A 294 12.02 -11.12 22.90
C GLY A 294 11.75 -12.31 23.82
N GLN A 295 11.37 -12.01 25.06
CA GLN A 295 11.13 -13.03 26.08
C GLN A 295 9.95 -13.95 25.72
N LEU A 296 8.85 -13.39 25.19
CA LEU A 296 7.69 -14.18 24.78
C LEU A 296 8.05 -15.18 23.69
N TRP A 297 8.90 -14.79 22.73
CA TRP A 297 9.41 -15.72 21.72
C TRP A 297 10.21 -16.86 22.35
N ARG A 298 11.16 -16.56 23.24
CA ARG A 298 11.99 -17.59 23.89
C ARG A 298 11.15 -18.59 24.68
N GLU A 299 10.23 -18.11 25.51
CA GLU A 299 9.33 -18.98 26.29
C GLU A 299 8.44 -19.84 25.38
N THR A 300 7.88 -19.25 24.32
CA THR A 300 7.02 -19.99 23.37
C THR A 300 7.85 -20.99 22.55
N ARG A 301 9.10 -20.66 22.22
CA ARG A 301 10.04 -21.54 21.52
C ARG A 301 10.40 -22.75 22.38
N ASP A 302 10.67 -22.55 23.68
CA ASP A 302 10.94 -23.61 24.63
C ASP A 302 9.74 -24.56 24.79
N ASP A 303 8.53 -23.99 24.95
CA ASP A 303 7.29 -24.76 25.00
C ASP A 303 7.03 -25.53 23.69
N PHE A 304 7.38 -24.95 22.54
CA PHE A 304 7.29 -25.61 21.24
C PHE A 304 8.31 -26.76 21.11
N ASP A 305 9.55 -26.56 21.53
CA ASP A 305 10.57 -27.62 21.49
C ASP A 305 10.25 -28.75 22.48
N ALA A 306 9.59 -28.45 23.60
CA ALA A 306 9.03 -29.45 24.50
C ALA A 306 7.87 -30.24 23.88
N LEU A 307 7.01 -29.56 23.11
CA LEU A 307 5.93 -30.21 22.35
C LEU A 307 6.49 -31.11 21.25
N MET A 308 7.43 -30.63 20.44
CA MET A 308 8.04 -31.37 19.32
C MET A 308 8.64 -32.71 19.76
N ARG A 309 9.22 -32.77 20.96
CA ARG A 309 9.77 -34.03 21.54
C ARG A 309 8.72 -35.08 21.86
N GLN A 310 7.45 -34.69 21.97
CA GLN A 310 6.32 -35.57 22.29
C GLN A 310 5.49 -35.92 21.06
N LEU A 311 5.73 -35.27 19.92
CA LEU A 311 5.02 -35.56 18.69
C LEU A 311 5.52 -36.85 18.02
N PRO A 312 4.68 -37.50 17.19
CA PRO A 312 5.12 -38.64 16.40
C PRO A 312 6.29 -38.27 15.47
N PRO A 313 7.11 -39.25 15.03
CA PRO A 313 8.21 -38.96 14.10
C PRO A 313 7.71 -38.41 12.77
N ALA A 314 8.53 -37.59 12.10
CA ALA A 314 8.20 -36.95 10.81
C ALA A 314 7.71 -37.93 9.73
N ALA A 315 8.21 -39.18 9.75
CA ALA A 315 7.76 -40.24 8.86
C ALA A 315 6.25 -40.49 8.93
N LYS A 316 5.61 -40.31 10.10
CA LYS A 316 4.15 -40.46 10.25
C LYS A 316 3.38 -39.38 9.52
N LEU A 317 3.89 -38.15 9.50
CA LEU A 317 3.32 -37.08 8.68
C LEU A 317 3.47 -37.41 7.19
N GLN A 318 4.64 -37.89 6.77
CA GLN A 318 4.87 -38.27 5.39
C GLN A 318 3.96 -39.42 4.95
N GLU A 319 3.77 -40.45 5.78
CA GLU A 319 2.81 -41.54 5.52
C GLU A 319 1.38 -41.00 5.33
N ALA A 320 0.92 -40.15 6.26
CA ALA A 320 -0.43 -39.57 6.22
C ALA A 320 -0.64 -38.65 5.00
N ALA A 321 0.39 -37.88 4.64
CA ALA A 321 0.38 -36.98 3.49
C ALA A 321 0.42 -37.76 2.17
N THR A 322 1.24 -38.82 2.08
CA THR A 322 1.33 -39.69 0.89
C THR A 322 -0.03 -40.33 0.58
N ALA A 323 -0.65 -40.98 1.58
CA ALA A 323 -1.93 -41.65 1.38
C ALA A 323 -3.04 -40.69 0.89
N ARG A 324 -3.06 -39.47 1.43
CA ARG A 324 -4.04 -38.44 1.03
C ARG A 324 -3.75 -37.84 -0.33
N LEU A 325 -2.48 -37.66 -0.68
CA LEU A 325 -2.09 -37.15 -1.98
C LEU A 325 -2.42 -38.16 -3.08
N ASP A 326 -2.16 -39.45 -2.83
CA ASP A 326 -2.54 -40.54 -3.73
C ASP A 326 -4.05 -40.58 -3.97
N ALA A 327 -4.85 -40.45 -2.90
CA ALA A 327 -6.30 -40.36 -3.01
C ALA A 327 -6.75 -39.11 -3.80
N LEU A 328 -6.12 -37.96 -3.57
CA LEU A 328 -6.43 -36.71 -4.28
C LEU A 328 -6.12 -36.84 -5.77
N VAL A 329 -4.96 -37.38 -6.14
CA VAL A 329 -4.58 -37.61 -7.54
C VAL A 329 -5.53 -38.62 -8.20
N ALA A 330 -5.89 -39.69 -7.51
CA ALA A 330 -6.80 -40.72 -8.02
C ALA A 330 -8.25 -40.23 -8.17
N SER A 331 -8.68 -39.24 -7.37
CA SER A 331 -10.07 -38.76 -7.31
C SER A 331 -10.63 -38.23 -8.64
N GLY A 332 -9.76 -37.82 -9.55
CA GLY A 332 -10.23 -37.21 -10.80
C GLY A 332 -10.34 -35.68 -10.77
N ALA A 333 -10.24 -35.06 -9.59
CA ALA A 333 -10.50 -33.63 -9.41
C ALA A 333 -9.31 -32.75 -9.80
N ASP A 334 -9.61 -31.46 -10.04
CA ASP A 334 -8.61 -30.40 -10.15
C ASP A 334 -7.86 -30.25 -8.82
N ILE A 335 -6.54 -30.05 -8.90
CA ILE A 335 -5.68 -29.83 -7.75
C ILE A 335 -5.27 -28.36 -7.75
N ASP A 336 -6.16 -27.53 -7.21
CA ASP A 336 -6.02 -26.08 -7.08
C ASP A 336 -5.50 -25.67 -5.69
N ALA A 337 -5.45 -24.36 -5.41
CA ALA A 337 -4.92 -23.85 -4.15
C ALA A 337 -5.72 -24.33 -2.91
N ASP A 338 -7.04 -24.43 -3.04
CA ASP A 338 -7.93 -24.95 -1.99
C ASP A 338 -7.70 -26.44 -1.75
N ALA A 339 -7.55 -27.22 -2.81
CA ALA A 339 -7.23 -28.65 -2.71
C ALA A 339 -5.89 -28.87 -1.99
N ILE A 340 -4.86 -28.06 -2.28
CA ILE A 340 -3.56 -28.12 -1.59
C ILE A 340 -3.67 -27.70 -0.13
N ALA A 341 -4.40 -26.63 0.18
CA ALA A 341 -4.62 -26.19 1.56
C ALA A 341 -5.36 -27.27 2.37
N ARG A 342 -6.43 -27.87 1.81
CA ARG A 342 -7.18 -28.96 2.42
C ARG A 342 -6.32 -30.21 2.60
N TRP A 343 -5.53 -30.59 1.59
CA TRP A 343 -4.58 -31.72 1.70
C TRP A 343 -3.58 -31.51 2.83
N SER A 344 -2.98 -30.32 2.93
CA SER A 344 -2.07 -29.96 4.00
C SER A 344 -2.74 -30.12 5.37
N LEU A 345 -3.88 -29.45 5.57
CA LEU A 345 -4.63 -29.49 6.84
C LEU A 345 -5.00 -30.92 7.21
N ALA A 346 -5.56 -31.71 6.28
CA ALA A 346 -5.95 -33.08 6.53
C ALA A 346 -4.76 -33.96 6.94
N SER A 347 -3.59 -33.73 6.34
CA SER A 347 -2.35 -34.46 6.64
C SER A 347 -1.85 -34.15 8.06
N PHE A 348 -1.82 -32.87 8.44
CA PHE A 348 -1.41 -32.45 9.78
C PHE A 348 -2.42 -32.83 10.86
N LEU A 349 -3.73 -32.76 10.59
CA LEU A 349 -4.75 -33.25 11.52
C LEU A 349 -4.65 -34.76 11.74
N SER A 350 -4.32 -35.52 10.70
CA SER A 350 -4.07 -36.95 10.82
C SER A 350 -2.83 -37.23 11.67
N TYR A 351 -1.76 -36.47 11.44
CA TYR A 351 -0.50 -36.58 12.17
C TYR A 351 -0.65 -36.23 13.67
N LEU A 352 -1.34 -35.14 13.99
CA LEU A 352 -1.48 -34.64 15.36
C LEU A 352 -2.57 -35.35 16.16
N PHE A 353 -3.71 -35.63 15.53
CA PHE A 353 -4.94 -36.05 16.23
C PHE A 353 -5.46 -37.42 15.76
N GLY A 354 -4.79 -38.07 14.80
CA GLY A 354 -5.25 -39.36 14.26
C GLY A 354 -6.53 -39.25 13.42
N VAL A 355 -6.89 -38.06 12.95
CA VAL A 355 -8.04 -37.85 12.06
C VAL A 355 -7.87 -38.69 10.79
N LYS A 356 -8.84 -39.55 10.50
CA LYS A 356 -8.82 -40.43 9.32
C LYS A 356 -9.59 -39.82 8.16
N GLU A 357 -10.77 -39.29 8.43
CA GLU A 357 -11.68 -38.72 7.45
C GLU A 357 -11.82 -37.22 7.62
N TRP A 358 -11.90 -36.51 6.50
CA TRP A 358 -12.19 -35.09 6.50
C TRP A 358 -13.67 -34.86 6.75
N LYS A 359 -14.00 -33.98 7.70
CA LYS A 359 -15.37 -33.68 8.08
C LYS A 359 -15.76 -32.24 7.73
N PRO A 360 -17.05 -31.95 7.47
CA PRO A 360 -17.50 -30.62 7.09
C PRO A 360 -17.08 -29.51 8.06
N GLU A 361 -17.02 -29.79 9.37
CA GLU A 361 -16.59 -28.81 10.37
C GLU A 361 -15.13 -28.33 10.20
N TYR A 362 -14.28 -29.11 9.53
CA TYR A 362 -12.87 -28.74 9.30
C TYR A 362 -12.70 -27.73 8.16
N GLU A 363 -13.72 -27.49 7.34
CA GLU A 363 -13.68 -26.46 6.29
C GLU A 363 -13.41 -25.06 6.86
N CYS A 364 -13.80 -24.81 8.12
CA CYS A 364 -13.49 -23.54 8.76
C CYS A 364 -11.96 -23.29 8.87
N LEU A 365 -11.12 -24.33 8.91
CA LEU A 365 -9.66 -24.19 8.92
C LEU A 365 -9.14 -23.73 7.55
N VAL A 366 -9.73 -24.23 6.46
CA VAL A 366 -9.38 -23.80 5.10
C VAL A 366 -9.74 -22.33 4.93
N GLN A 367 -10.97 -21.95 5.27
CA GLN A 367 -11.43 -20.55 5.24
C GLN A 367 -10.55 -19.65 6.11
N ALA A 368 -10.26 -20.06 7.34
CA ALA A 368 -9.44 -19.27 8.23
C ALA A 368 -8.01 -19.08 7.69
N SER A 369 -7.44 -20.08 7.00
CA SER A 369 -6.13 -19.93 6.35
C SER A 369 -6.11 -18.79 5.33
N TRP A 370 -7.19 -18.63 4.54
CA TRP A 370 -7.34 -17.50 3.61
C TRP A 370 -7.46 -16.16 4.33
N GLU A 371 -8.20 -16.12 5.44
CA GLU A 371 -8.35 -14.92 6.27
C GLU A 371 -7.01 -14.47 6.89
N TRP A 372 -6.16 -15.41 7.33
CA TRP A 372 -4.80 -15.08 7.75
C TRP A 372 -3.93 -14.59 6.59
N ARG A 373 -3.95 -15.25 5.42
CA ARG A 373 -3.20 -14.79 4.24
C ARG A 373 -3.54 -13.35 3.86
N LYS A 374 -4.84 -13.05 3.76
CA LYS A 374 -5.36 -11.73 3.39
C LYS A 374 -4.83 -10.61 4.30
N GLU A 375 -4.80 -10.84 5.61
CA GLU A 375 -4.35 -9.83 6.57
C GLU A 375 -2.82 -9.73 6.66
N ILE A 376 -2.11 -10.87 6.64
CA ILE A 376 -0.64 -10.92 6.67
C ILE A 376 -0.04 -10.26 5.41
N ALA A 377 -0.64 -10.51 4.24
CA ALA A 377 -0.25 -9.89 2.98
C ALA A 377 -0.73 -8.43 2.86
N VAL A 378 -1.42 -7.90 3.88
CA VAL A 378 -1.97 -6.53 3.92
C VAL A 378 -2.91 -6.26 2.72
N ARG A 379 -3.69 -7.26 2.33
CA ARG A 379 -4.67 -7.19 1.23
C ARG A 379 -6.05 -6.80 1.75
N GLY A 380 -6.39 -7.14 2.99
CA GLY A 380 -7.66 -6.70 3.57
C GLY A 380 -7.79 -7.07 5.04
N ALA A 381 -8.85 -6.56 5.66
CA ALA A 381 -9.21 -6.95 7.01
C ALA A 381 -9.71 -8.41 6.99
N ALA A 382 -9.19 -9.21 7.91
CA ALA A 382 -9.70 -10.56 8.11
C ALA A 382 -11.06 -10.56 8.83
N ASP A 383 -11.86 -11.59 8.56
CA ASP A 383 -13.00 -11.93 9.40
C ASP A 383 -12.51 -12.61 10.68
N SER A 384 -12.51 -11.84 11.77
CA SER A 384 -12.17 -12.31 13.10
C SER A 384 -13.05 -13.46 13.57
N ALA A 385 -14.32 -13.55 13.15
CA ALA A 385 -15.21 -14.63 13.55
C ALA A 385 -14.76 -15.98 12.97
N VAL A 386 -14.29 -15.98 11.72
CA VAL A 386 -13.74 -17.16 11.04
C VAL A 386 -12.44 -17.62 11.73
N LYS A 387 -11.51 -16.68 12.02
CA LYS A 387 -10.28 -16.99 12.75
C LYS A 387 -10.55 -17.57 14.14
N GLN A 388 -11.53 -17.00 14.85
CA GLN A 388 -11.96 -17.49 16.17
C GLN A 388 -12.65 -18.85 16.09
N ALA A 389 -13.42 -19.13 15.03
CA ALA A 389 -14.03 -20.45 14.83
C ALA A 389 -12.97 -21.54 14.66
N ALA A 390 -11.89 -21.27 13.93
CA ALA A 390 -10.76 -22.18 13.81
C ALA A 390 -10.08 -22.49 15.16
N VAL A 391 -9.87 -21.46 16.00
CA VAL A 391 -9.32 -21.64 17.35
C VAL A 391 -10.27 -22.44 18.26
N ARG A 392 -11.59 -22.19 18.20
CA ARG A 392 -12.57 -22.97 18.96
C ARG A 392 -12.61 -24.42 18.51
N LEU A 393 -12.59 -24.68 17.20
CA LEU A 393 -12.51 -26.05 16.69
C LEU A 393 -11.30 -26.79 17.28
N LEU A 394 -10.13 -26.14 17.30
CA LEU A 394 -8.94 -26.73 17.91
C LEU A 394 -9.12 -26.97 19.41
N THR A 395 -9.47 -25.94 20.18
CA THR A 395 -9.44 -25.97 21.65
C THR A 395 -10.63 -26.67 22.30
N GLU A 396 -11.78 -26.72 21.62
CA GLU A 396 -13.01 -27.29 22.17
C GLU A 396 -13.35 -28.66 21.58
N GLN A 397 -12.82 -29.03 20.41
CA GLN A 397 -13.18 -30.28 19.73
C GLN A 397 -11.99 -31.19 19.43
N LEU A 398 -10.90 -30.66 18.88
CA LEU A 398 -9.76 -31.49 18.46
C LEU A 398 -8.83 -31.83 19.63
N LEU A 399 -8.53 -30.87 20.49
CA LEU A 399 -7.62 -31.07 21.61
C LEU A 399 -8.22 -31.94 22.73
N PRO A 400 -9.46 -31.70 23.20
CA PRO A 400 -10.07 -32.54 24.23
C PRO A 400 -10.17 -33.99 23.76
N GLY A 401 -9.59 -34.91 24.54
CA GLY A 401 -9.56 -36.34 24.20
C GLY A 401 -8.47 -36.75 23.20
N SER A 402 -7.66 -35.81 22.71
CA SER A 402 -6.49 -36.15 21.90
C SER A 402 -5.30 -36.65 22.75
N PRO A 403 -4.32 -37.34 22.13
CA PRO A 403 -3.06 -37.68 22.79
C PRO A 403 -2.24 -36.47 23.28
N LEU A 404 -2.55 -35.26 22.78
CA LEU A 404 -1.84 -34.03 23.15
C LEU A 404 -2.45 -33.35 24.38
N TRP A 405 -3.69 -33.68 24.75
CA TRP A 405 -4.36 -33.08 25.92
C TRP A 405 -3.55 -33.21 27.21
N PRO A 406 -2.96 -34.38 27.55
CA PRO A 406 -2.21 -34.54 28.80
C PRO A 406 -0.97 -33.65 28.93
N ILE A 407 -0.45 -33.08 27.84
CA ILE A 407 0.77 -32.27 27.84
C ILE A 407 0.57 -30.96 28.60
N TYR A 408 -0.52 -30.23 28.29
CA TYR A 408 -0.81 -28.91 28.85
C TYR A 408 -2.20 -28.78 29.46
N GLY A 409 -3.09 -29.77 29.28
CA GLY A 409 -4.44 -29.78 29.83
C GLY A 409 -5.24 -28.52 29.47
N GLU A 410 -5.88 -27.91 30.46
CA GLU A 410 -6.68 -26.69 30.26
C GLU A 410 -5.88 -25.50 29.72
N ARG A 411 -4.55 -25.48 29.90
CA ARG A 411 -3.69 -24.39 29.39
C ARG A 411 -3.74 -24.31 27.87
N TRP A 412 -4.09 -25.39 27.17
CA TRP A 412 -4.35 -25.38 25.73
C TRP A 412 -5.37 -24.32 25.29
N ARG A 413 -6.23 -23.83 26.18
CA ARG A 413 -7.19 -22.75 25.88
C ARG A 413 -6.55 -21.35 25.88
N GLU A 414 -5.35 -21.20 26.42
CA GLU A 414 -4.64 -19.93 26.45
C GLU A 414 -3.97 -19.63 25.10
N PRO A 415 -3.91 -18.35 24.66
CA PRO A 415 -3.29 -17.95 23.39
C PRO A 415 -1.91 -18.51 23.13
N ARG A 416 -1.02 -18.52 24.12
CA ARG A 416 0.33 -19.05 23.95
C ARG A 416 0.34 -20.55 23.59
N TYR A 417 -0.53 -21.34 24.21
CA TYR A 417 -0.50 -22.79 24.08
C TYR A 417 -1.18 -23.27 22.81
N TYR A 418 -2.42 -22.85 22.50
CA TYR A 418 -3.02 -23.29 21.22
C TYR A 418 -2.20 -22.82 20.02
N SER A 419 -1.46 -21.71 20.15
CA SER A 419 -0.61 -21.19 19.09
C SER A 419 0.56 -22.10 18.74
N LEU A 420 1.02 -22.95 19.68
CA LEU A 420 2.03 -23.98 19.42
C LEU A 420 1.58 -24.98 18.36
N LEU A 421 0.26 -25.15 18.18
CA LEU A 421 -0.35 -26.00 17.15
C LEU A 421 -0.88 -25.19 15.97
N MET A 422 -1.63 -24.12 16.24
CA MET A 422 -2.29 -23.31 15.21
C MET A 422 -1.30 -22.78 14.18
N GLN A 423 -0.25 -22.06 14.61
CA GLN A 423 0.65 -21.45 13.64
C GLN A 423 1.55 -22.50 12.95
N PRO A 424 2.30 -23.38 13.64
CA PRO A 424 3.30 -24.22 12.99
C PRO A 424 2.75 -25.42 12.21
N PHE A 425 1.58 -25.94 12.57
CA PHE A 425 1.07 -27.20 12.00
C PHE A 425 -0.24 -27.04 11.22
N ILE A 426 -1.05 -26.04 11.52
CA ILE A 426 -2.37 -25.88 10.90
C ILE A 426 -2.31 -24.76 9.86
N ILE A 427 -2.02 -23.53 10.28
CA ILE A 427 -2.12 -22.35 9.43
C ILE A 427 -0.90 -22.20 8.52
N SER A 428 0.32 -22.20 9.05
CA SER A 428 1.51 -21.95 8.21
C SER A 428 1.71 -23.03 7.14
N PRO A 429 1.53 -24.33 7.41
CA PRO A 429 1.61 -25.33 6.34
C PRO A 429 0.52 -25.16 5.28
N ALA A 430 -0.73 -24.85 5.68
CA ALA A 430 -1.79 -24.56 4.74
C ALA A 430 -1.41 -23.39 3.81
N ILE A 431 -0.81 -22.33 4.36
CA ILE A 431 -0.30 -21.17 3.61
C ILE A 431 0.87 -21.56 2.70
N ASN A 432 1.95 -22.05 3.30
CA ASN A 432 3.26 -22.17 2.68
C ASN A 432 3.35 -23.34 1.69
N LEU A 433 2.59 -24.43 1.89
CA LEU A 433 2.59 -25.54 0.93
C LEU A 433 1.86 -25.17 -0.37
N GLY A 434 0.90 -24.23 -0.34
CA GLY A 434 0.33 -23.65 -1.55
C GLY A 434 1.37 -22.89 -2.36
N ASP A 435 2.15 -22.03 -1.68
CA ASP A 435 3.26 -21.31 -2.30
C ASP A 435 4.34 -22.24 -2.88
N ILE A 436 4.68 -23.30 -2.15
CA ILE A 436 5.62 -24.33 -2.63
C ILE A 436 5.05 -25.05 -3.85
N ALA A 437 3.76 -25.39 -3.86
CA ALA A 437 3.12 -26.02 -5.00
C ALA A 437 3.21 -25.14 -6.26
N VAL A 438 2.97 -23.83 -6.13
CA VAL A 438 3.13 -22.87 -7.23
C VAL A 438 4.59 -22.79 -7.68
N ALA A 439 5.54 -22.71 -6.75
CA ALA A 439 6.97 -22.70 -7.06
C ALA A 439 7.41 -23.95 -7.84
N LEU A 440 6.98 -25.14 -7.41
CA LEU A 440 7.27 -26.40 -8.08
C LEU A 440 6.64 -26.49 -9.48
N GLN A 441 5.43 -25.94 -9.66
CA GLN A 441 4.75 -25.92 -10.96
C GLN A 441 5.47 -25.01 -11.97
N LEU A 442 5.96 -23.86 -11.51
CA LEU A 442 6.60 -22.84 -12.36
C LEU A 442 8.09 -23.11 -12.61
N ALA A 443 8.72 -23.94 -11.78
CA ALA A 443 10.12 -24.28 -11.93
C ALA A 443 10.41 -24.99 -13.26
N PRO A 444 11.57 -24.74 -13.90
CA PRO A 444 11.99 -25.48 -15.08
C PRO A 444 11.99 -26.99 -14.83
N PRO A 445 11.67 -27.82 -15.84
CA PRO A 445 11.73 -29.28 -15.71
C PRO A 445 13.10 -29.76 -15.21
N GLY A 446 13.10 -30.67 -14.22
CA GLY A 446 14.32 -31.21 -13.62
C GLY A 446 14.92 -30.37 -12.49
N THR A 447 14.36 -29.21 -12.15
CA THR A 447 14.80 -28.41 -11.00
C THR A 447 14.58 -29.17 -9.70
N ALA A 448 15.59 -29.22 -8.82
CA ALA A 448 15.43 -29.83 -7.49
C ALA A 448 14.39 -29.04 -6.65
N PRO A 449 13.58 -29.70 -5.79
CA PRO A 449 12.55 -29.02 -5.00
C PRO A 449 13.07 -27.83 -4.20
N ASP A 450 14.21 -28.00 -3.52
CA ASP A 450 14.81 -26.95 -2.70
C ASP A 450 15.26 -25.75 -3.54
N ALA A 451 15.69 -25.98 -4.78
CA ALA A 451 16.04 -24.90 -5.70
C ALA A 451 14.79 -24.13 -6.15
N ALA A 452 13.71 -24.83 -6.51
CA ALA A 452 12.43 -24.21 -6.86
C ALA A 452 11.88 -23.37 -5.69
N VAL A 453 11.91 -23.92 -4.47
CA VAL A 453 11.51 -23.19 -3.26
C VAL A 453 12.41 -21.99 -3.03
N ARG A 454 13.72 -22.08 -3.23
CA ARG A 454 14.62 -20.94 -3.04
C ARG A 454 14.34 -19.80 -4.02
N ASP A 455 14.07 -20.12 -5.27
CA ASP A 455 13.79 -19.14 -6.32
C ASP A 455 12.43 -18.43 -6.09
N MET A 456 11.48 -19.12 -5.46
CA MET A 456 10.14 -18.61 -5.17
C MET A 456 9.76 -18.80 -3.69
N HIS A 457 10.61 -18.31 -2.80
CA HIS A 457 10.58 -18.62 -1.37
C HIS A 457 9.28 -18.22 -0.64
N PRO A 458 8.57 -19.15 0.07
CA PRO A 458 7.33 -18.95 0.85
C PRO A 458 7.31 -17.75 1.80
N PHE A 459 8.49 -17.32 2.23
CA PHE A 459 8.67 -16.10 3.00
C PHE A 459 9.34 -15.05 2.10
N PRO A 460 8.61 -13.98 1.69
CA PRO A 460 9.16 -12.96 0.79
C PRO A 460 10.18 -12.03 1.48
N ILE A 461 10.09 -11.90 2.80
CA ILE A 461 10.90 -10.99 3.60
C ILE A 461 11.38 -11.70 4.85
N PHE A 462 12.67 -11.54 5.18
CA PHE A 462 13.20 -11.82 6.50
C PHE A 462 13.70 -10.52 7.13
N GLU A 463 13.42 -10.38 8.43
CA GLU A 463 13.73 -9.18 9.20
C GLU A 463 14.54 -9.56 10.46
N ARG A 464 15.61 -8.83 10.75
CA ARG A 464 16.42 -8.98 11.97
C ARG A 464 16.95 -7.66 12.47
N TYR A 465 16.98 -7.47 13.78
CA TYR A 465 17.77 -6.42 14.40
C TYR A 465 19.13 -6.99 14.81
N VAL A 466 20.22 -6.33 14.44
CA VAL A 466 21.59 -6.75 14.81
C VAL A 466 22.20 -5.73 15.77
N ASP A 467 22.51 -6.18 16.98
CA ASP A 467 23.14 -5.38 18.03
C ASP A 467 24.66 -5.21 17.80
N LYS A 468 25.27 -6.17 17.10
CA LYS A 468 26.69 -6.20 16.74
C LYS A 468 26.87 -6.06 15.24
N ALA A 469 28.03 -5.53 14.85
CA ALA A 469 28.40 -5.44 13.44
C ALA A 469 28.56 -6.84 12.84
N ILE A 470 28.02 -7.04 11.65
CA ILE A 470 28.19 -8.27 10.87
C ILE A 470 29.30 -8.03 9.86
N LEU A 471 30.30 -8.89 9.91
CA LEU A 471 31.40 -8.90 8.95
C LEU A 471 31.00 -9.76 7.74
N HIS A 472 31.45 -9.35 6.55
CA HIS A 472 31.36 -10.21 5.39
C HIS A 472 32.23 -11.46 5.62
N PRO A 473 31.72 -12.69 5.45
CA PRO A 473 32.48 -13.90 5.75
C PRO A 473 33.79 -14.01 4.96
N ASP A 474 33.76 -13.64 3.67
CA ASP A 474 34.95 -13.75 2.81
C ASP A 474 35.97 -12.61 2.96
N THR A 475 35.54 -11.36 3.19
CA THR A 475 36.45 -10.19 3.20
C THR A 475 36.82 -9.73 4.62
N GLY A 476 36.04 -10.11 5.64
CA GLY A 476 36.20 -9.62 7.01
C GLY A 476 35.81 -8.15 7.22
N GLU A 477 35.38 -7.45 6.16
CA GLU A 477 34.94 -6.05 6.25
C GLU A 477 33.54 -5.96 6.87
N VAL A 478 33.20 -4.81 7.47
CA VAL A 478 31.87 -4.57 8.04
C VAL A 478 30.83 -4.51 6.91
N ALA A 479 30.04 -5.56 6.76
CA ALA A 479 28.93 -5.63 5.81
C ALA A 479 27.67 -4.97 6.36
N VAL A 480 27.42 -5.14 7.66
CA VAL A 480 26.28 -4.52 8.36
C VAL A 480 26.77 -3.89 9.67
N PRO A 481 26.59 -2.58 9.89
CA PRO A 481 26.95 -1.95 11.17
C PRO A 481 26.09 -2.43 12.34
N ALA A 482 26.63 -2.35 13.55
CA ALA A 482 25.88 -2.55 14.80
C ALA A 482 24.68 -1.59 14.91
N GLY A 483 23.62 -2.03 15.59
CA GLY A 483 22.39 -1.25 15.77
C GLY A 483 21.55 -1.10 14.49
N SER A 484 21.71 -2.02 13.54
CA SER A 484 21.00 -1.96 12.25
C SER A 484 19.79 -2.88 12.24
N HIS A 485 18.74 -2.42 11.57
CA HIS A 485 17.58 -3.22 11.21
C HIS A 485 17.74 -3.76 9.80
N CYS A 486 17.96 -5.07 9.69
CA CYS A 486 18.24 -5.76 8.45
C CYS A 486 16.96 -6.28 7.81
N ILE A 487 16.76 -5.93 6.53
CA ILE A 487 15.70 -6.47 5.69
C ILE A 487 16.33 -7.28 4.56
N ILE A 488 15.93 -8.53 4.46
CA ILE A 488 16.38 -9.48 3.44
C ILE A 488 15.16 -9.83 2.59
N PHE A 489 15.18 -9.48 1.31
CA PHE A 489 14.15 -9.94 0.37
C PHE A 489 14.59 -11.27 -0.20
N SER A 490 13.77 -12.31 -0.08
CA SER A 490 14.14 -13.64 -0.60
C SER A 490 14.33 -13.64 -2.12
N ALA A 491 13.63 -12.76 -2.85
CA ALA A 491 13.84 -12.53 -4.28
C ALA A 491 15.26 -12.05 -4.63
N ASP A 492 15.94 -11.33 -3.73
CA ASP A 492 17.34 -10.92 -3.93
C ASP A 492 18.32 -12.11 -3.80
N LEU A 493 17.85 -13.23 -3.24
CA LEU A 493 18.63 -14.43 -2.96
C LEU A 493 18.27 -15.61 -3.89
N ALA A 494 17.39 -15.40 -4.86
CA ALA A 494 17.05 -16.39 -5.86
C ALA A 494 18.30 -16.84 -6.64
N GLY A 495 18.38 -18.12 -6.99
CA GLY A 495 19.55 -18.73 -7.64
C GLY A 495 20.79 -18.90 -6.76
N SER A 496 20.77 -18.51 -5.49
CA SER A 496 21.91 -18.65 -4.57
C SER A 496 21.92 -19.98 -3.81
N GLN A 497 22.84 -20.13 -2.85
CA GLN A 497 22.86 -21.25 -1.88
C GLN A 497 22.21 -20.90 -0.53
N PHE A 498 21.36 -19.87 -0.48
CA PHE A 498 20.68 -19.47 0.75
C PHE A 498 19.77 -20.59 1.31
N PRO A 499 19.78 -20.86 2.62
CA PRO A 499 18.97 -21.94 3.20
C PRO A 499 17.47 -21.63 3.15
N ILE A 500 16.68 -22.56 2.58
CA ILE A 500 15.21 -22.42 2.43
C ILE A 500 14.42 -22.46 3.75
N PHE A 501 15.08 -22.84 4.84
CA PHE A 501 14.50 -22.83 6.19
C PHE A 501 15.11 -21.73 7.06
N GLY A 502 15.81 -20.76 6.46
CA GLY A 502 16.54 -19.73 7.19
C GLY A 502 17.77 -20.28 7.92
N ALA A 503 18.32 -19.47 8.82
CA ALA A 503 19.50 -19.82 9.60
C ALA A 503 19.42 -19.25 11.02
N GLY A 504 20.27 -19.76 11.91
CA GLY A 504 20.41 -19.26 13.27
C GLY A 504 19.34 -19.72 14.25
N PRO A 505 19.19 -19.01 15.39
CA PRO A 505 18.26 -19.36 16.46
C PRO A 505 16.78 -19.42 16.03
N ARG A 506 16.46 -18.74 14.93
CA ARG A 506 15.11 -18.65 14.34
C ARG A 506 14.98 -19.39 13.01
N ALA A 507 15.85 -20.35 12.73
CA ALA A 507 15.62 -21.27 11.62
C ALA A 507 14.26 -21.97 11.80
N CYS A 508 13.57 -22.24 10.67
CA CYS A 508 12.23 -22.81 10.68
C CYS A 508 12.22 -24.14 11.45
N PRO A 509 11.50 -24.23 12.58
CA PRO A 509 11.54 -25.42 13.39
C PRO A 509 10.70 -26.57 12.78
N GLY A 510 9.84 -26.25 11.81
CA GLY A 510 9.12 -27.22 10.99
C GLY A 510 9.94 -27.80 9.83
N GLY A 511 11.16 -27.32 9.58
CA GLY A 511 12.01 -27.79 8.47
C GLY A 511 12.14 -29.32 8.38
N PRO A 512 12.42 -30.04 9.48
CA PRO A 512 12.49 -31.50 9.47
C PRO A 512 11.18 -32.19 9.05
N LEU A 513 10.02 -31.61 9.35
CA LEU A 513 8.71 -32.14 8.96
C LEU A 513 8.42 -31.92 7.47
N ILE A 514 8.78 -30.75 6.95
CA ILE A 514 8.47 -30.35 5.57
C ILE A 514 9.45 -30.96 4.57
N THR A 515 10.70 -31.24 4.96
CA THR A 515 11.74 -31.77 4.06
C THR A 515 11.30 -33.05 3.33
N GLY A 516 10.54 -33.93 4.00
CA GLY A 516 10.00 -35.15 3.36
C GLY A 516 8.81 -34.91 2.42
N LEU A 517 8.11 -33.77 2.55
CA LEU A 517 6.94 -33.42 1.74
C LEU A 517 7.32 -32.79 0.40
N LEU A 518 8.44 -32.07 0.31
CA LEU A 518 8.91 -31.44 -0.93
C LEU A 518 9.08 -32.44 -2.10
N PRO A 519 9.85 -33.54 -1.96
CA PRO A 519 10.00 -34.52 -3.04
C PRO A 519 8.69 -35.29 -3.30
N LEU A 520 7.85 -35.47 -2.29
CA LEU A 520 6.53 -36.09 -2.45
C LEU A 520 5.64 -35.23 -3.37
N MET A 521 5.53 -33.93 -3.07
CA MET A 521 4.76 -33.00 -3.90
C MET A 521 5.31 -32.95 -5.32
N GLN A 522 6.63 -32.84 -5.49
CA GLN A 522 7.22 -32.82 -6.82
C GLN A 522 6.89 -34.08 -7.61
N SER A 523 7.12 -35.27 -7.03
CA SER A 523 6.94 -36.54 -7.74
C SER A 523 5.49 -36.89 -8.09
N LYS A 524 4.52 -36.42 -7.30
CA LYS A 524 3.10 -36.77 -7.45
C LYS A 524 2.28 -35.70 -8.18
N LEU A 525 2.67 -34.43 -8.07
CA LEU A 525 1.91 -33.30 -8.61
C LEU A 525 2.50 -32.72 -9.88
N VAL A 526 3.83 -32.58 -9.97
CA VAL A 526 4.46 -31.98 -11.15
C VAL A 526 4.30 -32.93 -12.34
N GLY A 527 3.73 -32.40 -13.43
CA GLY A 527 3.36 -33.19 -14.62
C GLY A 527 1.95 -33.80 -14.57
N CYS A 528 1.23 -33.72 -13.44
CA CYS A 528 -0.18 -34.06 -13.40
C CYS A 528 -0.99 -33.02 -14.20
N PRO A 529 -1.78 -33.40 -15.22
CA PRO A 529 -2.48 -32.44 -16.09
C PRO A 529 -3.47 -31.52 -15.35
N ARG A 530 -3.98 -31.97 -14.21
CA ARG A 530 -4.96 -31.25 -13.37
C ARG A 530 -4.33 -30.44 -12.24
N PHE A 531 -3.01 -30.40 -12.16
CA PHE A 531 -2.29 -29.65 -11.14
C PHE A 531 -2.25 -28.17 -11.51
N HIS A 532 -3.10 -27.38 -10.86
CA HIS A 532 -3.32 -25.96 -11.11
C HIS A 532 -3.27 -25.15 -9.80
N PRO A 533 -2.18 -25.22 -9.01
CA PRO A 533 -2.08 -24.59 -7.71
C PRO A 533 -2.19 -23.06 -7.76
N GLN A 534 -2.05 -22.43 -8.92
CA GLN A 534 -2.26 -20.98 -9.09
C GLN A 534 -3.73 -20.59 -9.09
N ARG A 535 -4.66 -21.52 -9.40
CA ARG A 535 -6.09 -21.24 -9.44
C ARG A 535 -6.60 -21.05 -8.02
N GLY A 536 -7.19 -19.87 -7.75
CA GLY A 536 -7.67 -19.50 -6.43
C GLY A 536 -6.55 -19.17 -5.42
N HIS A 537 -5.28 -19.11 -5.85
CA HIS A 537 -4.18 -18.74 -4.97
C HIS A 537 -4.09 -17.22 -4.84
N GLU A 538 -4.86 -16.67 -3.91
CA GLU A 538 -4.98 -15.24 -3.63
C GLU A 538 -4.19 -14.85 -2.36
N SER A 539 -3.77 -13.59 -2.27
CA SER A 539 -3.16 -13.00 -1.06
C SER A 539 -1.91 -13.72 -0.55
N SER A 540 -1.14 -14.31 -1.46
CA SER A 540 0.16 -14.94 -1.19
C SER A 540 1.30 -13.94 -0.94
N GLY A 541 1.07 -12.67 -1.27
CA GLY A 541 2.11 -11.66 -1.42
C GLY A 541 3.03 -11.90 -2.62
N ARG A 542 2.63 -12.75 -3.58
CA ARG A 542 3.43 -13.19 -4.75
C ARG A 542 2.64 -13.17 -6.07
N HIS A 543 2.94 -14.08 -7.01
CA HIS A 543 2.79 -13.93 -8.47
C HIS A 543 1.36 -13.73 -8.97
N ASN A 544 0.36 -14.01 -8.13
CA ASN A 544 -1.05 -13.75 -8.41
C ASN A 544 -1.58 -12.43 -7.80
N ASP A 545 -0.75 -11.75 -7.01
CA ASP A 545 -1.07 -10.51 -6.29
C ASP A 545 -0.64 -9.23 -7.02
N THR A 546 -0.29 -9.33 -8.30
CA THR A 546 0.08 -8.16 -9.10
C THR A 546 -1.11 -7.24 -9.37
N ASN A 547 -2.32 -7.78 -9.31
CA ASN A 547 -3.54 -7.01 -9.46
C ASN A 547 -4.01 -6.56 -8.06
N TRP A 548 -4.07 -5.24 -7.88
CA TRP A 548 -4.58 -4.60 -6.67
C TRP A 548 -5.90 -3.93 -7.01
N SER A 549 -6.94 -4.27 -6.26
CA SER A 549 -8.19 -3.51 -6.22
C SER A 549 -7.99 -2.19 -5.47
N GLY A 550 -8.89 -1.23 -5.72
CA GLY A 550 -8.89 0.03 -4.98
C GLY A 550 -9.07 -0.17 -3.47
N ALA A 551 -9.86 -1.17 -3.06
CA ALA A 551 -10.09 -1.52 -1.66
C ALA A 551 -8.82 -2.09 -0.99
N GLU A 552 -8.11 -3.00 -1.66
CA GLU A 552 -6.83 -3.53 -1.17
C GLU A 552 -5.78 -2.42 -1.05
N THR A 553 -5.71 -1.54 -2.06
CA THR A 553 -4.80 -0.39 -2.04
C THR A 553 -5.11 0.55 -0.87
N ALA A 554 -6.38 0.88 -0.66
CA ALA A 554 -6.80 1.73 0.46
C ALA A 554 -6.50 1.08 1.81
N TYR A 555 -6.75 -0.23 1.96
CA TYR A 555 -6.41 -0.97 3.17
C TYR A 555 -4.90 -0.96 3.42
N PHE A 556 -4.08 -1.22 2.39
CA PHE A 556 -2.63 -1.17 2.48
C PHE A 556 -2.12 0.21 2.89
N VAL A 557 -2.58 1.28 2.23
CA VAL A 557 -2.20 2.65 2.58
C VAL A 557 -2.61 2.99 4.01
N LYS A 558 -3.80 2.56 4.45
CA LYS A 558 -4.25 2.75 5.83
C LYS A 558 -3.36 1.99 6.83
N THR A 559 -3.01 0.74 6.55
CA THR A 559 -2.24 -0.10 7.46
C THR A 559 -0.78 0.32 7.53
N VAL A 560 -0.13 0.55 6.39
CA VAL A 560 1.27 1.03 6.34
C VAL A 560 1.37 2.49 6.77
N GLY A 561 0.37 3.33 6.45
CA GLY A 561 0.33 4.73 6.85
C GLY A 561 0.31 4.93 8.36
N LYS A 562 -0.29 4.00 9.12
CA LYS A 562 -0.23 3.99 10.59
C LYS A 562 1.19 3.82 11.14
N LEU A 563 2.14 3.34 10.35
CA LEU A 563 3.53 3.23 10.79
C LEU A 563 4.21 4.61 10.86
N LEU A 564 3.71 5.61 10.12
CA LEU A 564 4.33 6.92 9.97
C LEU A 564 3.84 7.96 10.98
N VAL A 565 2.81 7.61 11.77
CA VAL A 565 2.18 8.43 12.81
C VAL A 565 2.51 7.79 14.15
#